data_AF-A0A2G6TFC7-F1
#
_entry.id   AF-A0A2G6TFC7-F1
#
_cell.length_a   1.000
_cell.length_b   1.000
_cell.length_c   1.000
_cell.angle_alpha   90.00
_cell.angle_beta   90.00
_cell.angle_gamma   90.00
#
_symmetry.space_group_name_H-M   'P 1'
#
loop_
_entity.id
_entity.type
_entity.pdbx_description
1 polymer ?
#
loop_
_entity_poly.entity_id
_entity_poly.type
_entity_poly.pdbx_seq_one_letter_code
_entity_poly.pdbx_strand_id
1 'polypeptide(L)'
;MAHNKNLHKLLNIFYSNGDYPDHGDEVIFGSFSHDELKDLLKLPKLEVALLLRNLVDNNELEKVEVDTFIISHLGMKAFVTGKYIKLYRKAIIDNLKDIASIIIPILSLTVAILAISIKFNSPTQEEFEVLKKKVEKLEKEHKK
;
A
#
# COMPACT_ATOMS: atom_id res chain seq x y z
N MET A 1 7.38 4.92 1.56
CA MET A 1 5.95 4.60 1.78
C MET A 1 5.37 5.32 3.00
N ALA A 2 6.01 5.24 4.19
CA ALA A 2 5.52 5.90 5.40
C ALA A 2 5.49 7.44 5.33
N HIS A 3 6.29 8.06 4.46
CA HIS A 3 6.37 9.52 4.29
C HIS A 3 5.01 10.20 4.10
N ASN A 4 4.22 9.80 3.09
CA ASN A 4 2.90 10.40 2.84
C ASN A 4 1.92 10.14 4.00
N LYS A 5 2.00 8.97 4.64
CA LYS A 5 1.21 8.68 5.84
C LYS A 5 1.57 9.64 6.99
N ASN A 6 2.86 9.94 7.16
CA ASN A 6 3.36 10.85 8.18
C ASN A 6 3.04 12.32 7.87
N LEU A 7 3.06 12.74 6.60
CA LEU A 7 2.57 14.07 6.19
C LEU A 7 1.09 14.26 6.55
N HIS A 8 0.26 13.25 6.28
CA HIS A 8 -1.15 13.30 6.67
C HIS A 8 -1.34 13.38 8.18
N LYS A 9 -0.56 12.61 8.96
CA LYS A 9 -0.59 12.69 10.42
C LYS A 9 -0.17 14.07 10.95
N LEU A 10 0.88 14.66 10.36
CA LEU A 10 1.34 15.99 10.73
C LEU A 10 0.25 17.03 10.47
N LEU A 11 -0.37 17.02 9.29
CA LEU A 11 -1.51 17.90 9.01
C LEU A 11 -2.69 17.67 9.95
N ASN A 12 -2.95 16.42 10.35
CA ASN A 12 -3.97 16.11 11.35
C ASN A 12 -3.67 16.78 12.70
N ILE A 13 -2.40 16.78 13.14
CA ILE A 13 -1.99 17.44 14.39
C ILE A 13 -2.28 18.94 14.32
N PHE A 14 -1.91 19.60 13.22
CA PHE A 14 -2.23 21.03 13.03
C PHE A 14 -3.74 21.29 12.97
N TYR A 15 -4.49 20.47 12.24
CA TYR A 15 -5.93 20.64 12.07
C TYR A 15 -6.74 20.35 13.35
N SER A 16 -6.37 19.34 14.13
CA SER A 16 -7.08 18.93 15.34
C SER A 16 -6.79 19.81 16.56
N ASN A 17 -5.72 20.59 16.54
CA ASN A 17 -5.33 21.48 17.62
C ASN A 17 -5.46 22.97 17.25
N GLY A 18 -6.19 23.28 16.19
CA GLY A 18 -6.62 24.65 15.92
C GLY A 18 -7.77 25.03 16.85
N ASP A 19 -7.67 26.17 17.52
CA ASP A 19 -8.84 26.84 18.08
C ASP A 19 -9.64 27.36 16.89
N TYR A 20 -10.86 26.86 16.70
CA TYR A 20 -11.75 27.34 15.65
C TYR A 20 -12.42 28.62 16.17
N PRO A 21 -12.11 29.83 15.65
CA PRO A 21 -12.91 30.99 15.99
C PRO A 21 -14.26 30.84 15.29
N ASP A 22 -15.34 30.96 16.07
CA ASP A 22 -16.72 30.92 15.57
C ASP A 22 -17.03 32.04 14.57
N HIS A 23 -16.17 33.06 14.45
CA HIS A 23 -16.38 34.20 13.55
C HIS A 23 -15.08 34.64 12.87
N GLY A 24 -15.20 34.99 11.59
CA GLY A 24 -14.10 35.24 10.67
C GLY A 24 -13.15 36.33 11.16
N ASP A 25 -11.88 35.96 11.26
CA ASP A 25 -10.74 36.60 10.62
C ASP A 25 -9.48 35.99 11.25
N GLU A 26 -8.63 35.41 10.39
CA GLU A 26 -7.37 34.71 10.73
C GLU A 26 -7.48 33.53 11.70
N VAL A 27 -7.89 32.37 11.17
CA VAL A 27 -7.82 31.10 11.90
C VAL A 27 -6.35 30.69 12.04
N ILE A 28 -5.78 30.89 13.23
CA ILE A 28 -4.48 30.32 13.59
C ILE A 28 -4.73 28.88 14.03
N PHE A 29 -4.47 27.92 13.13
CA PHE A 29 -4.51 26.52 13.50
C PHE A 29 -3.18 26.12 14.14
N GLY A 30 -3.21 25.88 15.46
CA GLY A 30 -2.21 25.15 16.24
C GLY A 30 -0.75 25.53 15.96
N SER A 31 -0.14 26.33 16.83
CA SER A 31 1.30 26.55 16.84
C SER A 31 2.01 25.36 17.51
N PHE A 32 3.00 24.78 16.83
CA PHE A 32 3.84 23.74 17.42
C PHE A 32 5.31 24.01 17.19
N SER A 33 6.10 23.81 18.24
CA SER A 33 7.56 23.74 18.15
C SER A 33 8.02 22.42 17.52
N HIS A 34 9.24 22.43 16.99
CA HIS A 34 9.87 21.22 16.45
C HIS A 34 9.93 20.06 17.45
N ASP A 35 10.20 20.34 18.71
CA ASP A 35 10.39 19.31 19.73
C ASP A 35 9.04 18.70 20.17
N GLU A 36 7.97 19.50 20.23
CA GLU A 36 6.60 18.99 20.45
C GLU A 36 6.14 18.06 19.32
N LEU A 37 6.40 18.45 18.06
CA LEU A 37 6.02 17.63 16.90
C LEU A 37 6.76 16.29 16.87
N LYS A 38 8.02 16.27 17.31
CA LYS A 38 8.82 15.06 17.45
C LYS A 38 8.18 14.09 18.43
N ASP A 39 7.76 14.57 19.59
CA ASP A 39 7.16 13.73 20.63
C ASP A 39 5.75 13.25 20.22
N LEU A 40 4.96 14.11 19.56
CA LEU A 40 3.64 13.76 19.05
C LEU A 40 3.69 12.73 17.91
N LEU A 41 4.63 12.87 16.97
CA LEU A 41 4.78 11.95 15.85
C LEU A 41 5.58 10.69 16.20
N LYS A 42 6.33 10.70 17.30
CA LYS A 42 7.30 9.66 17.69
C LYS A 42 8.31 9.37 16.57
N LEU A 43 8.80 10.43 15.92
CA LEU A 43 9.76 10.35 14.82
C LEU A 43 11.08 11.06 15.18
N PRO A 44 12.21 10.72 14.56
CA PRO A 44 13.45 11.45 14.71
C PRO A 44 13.30 12.92 14.27
N LYS A 45 14.03 13.84 14.93
CA LYS A 45 13.98 15.28 14.63
C LYS A 45 14.23 15.59 13.14
N LEU A 46 15.17 14.87 12.53
CA LEU A 46 15.47 15.02 11.10
C LEU A 46 14.26 14.66 10.22
N GLU A 47 13.53 13.59 10.54
CA GLU A 47 12.34 13.20 9.76
C GLU A 47 11.23 14.23 9.90
N VAL A 48 11.00 14.74 11.12
CA VAL A 48 10.02 15.79 11.36
C VAL A 48 10.37 17.07 10.57
N ALA A 49 11.64 17.47 10.58
CA ALA A 49 12.11 18.63 9.83
C ALA A 49 11.90 18.45 8.31
N LEU A 50 12.13 17.24 7.77
CA LEU A 50 11.87 16.93 6.37
C LEU A 50 10.38 16.98 6.02
N LEU A 51 9.51 16.50 6.92
CA LEU A 51 8.06 16.58 6.75
C LEU A 51 7.59 18.03 6.77
N LEU A 52 8.03 18.83 7.74
CA LEU A 52 7.70 20.25 7.84
C LEU A 52 8.15 21.01 6.60
N ARG A 53 9.40 20.83 6.20
CA ARG A 53 9.93 21.45 4.97
C ARG A 53 9.09 21.08 3.75
N ASN A 54 8.69 19.81 3.61
CA ASN A 54 7.86 19.38 2.50
C ASN A 54 6.49 20.10 2.49
N LEU A 55 5.84 20.24 3.65
CA LEU A 55 4.57 20.96 3.74
C LEU A 55 4.74 22.47 3.47
N VAL A 56 5.82 23.08 3.95
CA VAL A 56 6.15 24.49 3.66
C VAL A 56 6.43 24.69 2.17
N ASP A 57 7.24 23.85 1.55
CA ASP A 57 7.55 23.91 0.12
C ASP A 57 6.29 23.73 -0.75
N ASN A 58 5.26 23.05 -0.23
CA ASN A 58 3.95 22.89 -0.88
C ASN A 58 2.94 24.00 -0.54
N ASN A 59 3.35 25.04 0.21
CA ASN A 59 2.49 26.10 0.74
C ASN A 59 1.33 25.59 1.61
N GLU A 60 1.50 24.45 2.27
CA GLU A 60 0.49 23.82 3.13
C GLU A 60 0.69 24.17 4.61
N LEU A 61 1.91 24.56 4.98
CA LEU A 61 2.22 25.21 6.25
C LEU A 61 2.89 26.55 5.98
N GLU A 62 2.63 27.51 6.86
CA GLU A 62 3.30 28.81 6.89
C GLU A 62 4.16 28.89 8.14
N LYS A 63 5.36 29.44 7.99
CA LYS A 63 6.27 29.67 9.11
C LYS A 63 6.05 31.09 9.65
N VAL A 64 5.59 31.20 10.89
CA VAL A 64 5.27 32.49 11.53
C VAL A 64 6.44 33.00 12.36
N GLU A 65 7.12 32.10 13.09
CA GLU A 65 8.29 32.43 13.91
C GLU A 65 9.41 31.39 13.74
N VAL A 66 10.53 31.54 14.46
CA VAL A 66 11.75 30.72 14.32
C VAL A 66 11.46 29.21 14.37
N ASP A 67 10.52 28.79 15.21
CA ASP A 67 10.11 27.39 15.37
C ASP A 67 8.59 27.19 15.38
N THR A 68 7.83 28.18 14.94
CA THR A 68 6.36 28.15 14.96
C THR A 68 5.81 28.04 13.55
N PHE A 69 4.96 27.05 13.33
CA PHE A 69 4.26 26.81 12.07
C PHE A 69 2.75 26.91 12.28
N ILE A 70 2.03 27.32 11.24
CA ILE A 70 0.58 27.32 11.18
C ILE A 70 0.12 26.62 9.90
N ILE A 71 -1.08 26.04 9.89
CA ILE A 71 -1.64 25.47 8.66
C ILE A 71 -2.16 26.57 7.73
N SER A 72 -1.90 26.46 6.44
CA SER A 72 -2.48 27.36 5.44
C SER A 72 -3.86 26.86 4.98
N HIS A 73 -4.58 27.69 4.21
CA HIS A 73 -5.80 27.22 3.53
C HIS A 73 -5.55 26.03 2.59
N LEU A 74 -4.38 25.97 1.95
CA LEU A 74 -4.01 24.82 1.13
C LEU A 74 -3.73 23.58 1.98
N GLY A 75 -3.12 23.74 3.16
CA GLY A 75 -2.90 22.66 4.10
C GLY A 75 -4.21 22.07 4.63
N MET A 76 -5.17 22.93 4.99
CA MET A 76 -6.53 22.50 5.35
C MET A 76 -7.18 21.71 4.22
N LYS A 77 -7.14 22.25 2.99
CA LYS A 77 -7.68 21.57 1.83
C LYS A 77 -6.99 20.22 1.59
N ALA A 78 -5.66 20.16 1.71
CA ALA A 78 -4.89 18.93 1.56
C ALA A 78 -5.27 17.87 2.62
N PHE A 79 -5.55 18.31 3.85
CA PHE A 79 -6.02 17.45 4.93
C PHE A 79 -7.44 16.93 4.66
N VAL A 80 -8.42 17.81 4.46
CA VAL A 80 -9.84 17.48 4.25
C VAL A 80 -10.03 16.61 3.00
N THR A 81 -9.32 16.92 1.91
CA THR A 81 -9.39 16.11 0.69
C THR A 81 -8.62 14.80 0.77
N GLY A 82 -7.86 14.58 1.85
CA GLY A 82 -7.04 13.41 2.08
C GLY A 82 -5.91 13.24 1.05
N LYS A 83 -5.33 14.35 0.56
CA LYS A 83 -4.27 14.37 -0.49
C LYS A 83 -3.21 13.29 -0.25
N TYR A 84 -2.62 13.29 0.94
CA TYR A 84 -1.53 12.38 1.28
C TYR A 84 -1.98 10.94 1.58
N ILE A 85 -3.20 10.73 2.08
CA ILE A 85 -3.76 9.36 2.18
C ILE A 85 -3.95 8.78 0.78
N LYS A 86 -4.46 9.57 -0.16
CA LYS A 86 -4.67 9.14 -1.55
C LYS A 86 -3.33 8.80 -2.21
N LEU A 87 -2.31 9.64 -2.05
CA LEU A 87 -0.95 9.35 -2.53
C LEU A 87 -0.36 8.09 -1.88
N TYR A 88 -0.57 7.89 -0.58
CA TYR A 88 -0.14 6.68 0.11
C TYR A 88 -0.82 5.41 -0.45
N ARG A 89 -2.14 5.45 -0.62
CA ARG A 89 -2.91 4.33 -1.20
C ARG A 89 -2.48 4.04 -2.63
N LYS A 90 -2.28 5.08 -3.44
CA LYS A 90 -1.80 4.93 -4.81
C LYS A 90 -0.44 4.22 -4.85
N ALA A 91 0.51 4.63 -4.02
CA ALA A 91 1.81 3.96 -3.93
C ALA A 91 1.71 2.48 -3.51
N ILE A 92 0.73 2.11 -2.67
CA ILE A 92 0.46 0.70 -2.34
C ILE A 92 -0.06 -0.07 -3.56
N ILE A 93 -1.04 0.50 -4.25
CA ILE A 93 -1.66 -0.14 -5.42
C ILE A 93 -0.64 -0.31 -6.54
N ASP A 94 0.17 0.72 -6.80
CA ASP A 94 1.21 0.68 -7.83
C ASP A 94 2.26 -0.40 -7.50
N ASN A 95 2.75 -0.46 -6.25
CA ASN A 95 3.66 -1.52 -5.82
C ASN A 95 3.04 -2.92 -5.94
N LEU A 96 1.76 -3.09 -5.58
CA LEU A 96 1.07 -4.37 -5.71
C LEU A 96 0.93 -4.79 -7.17
N LYS A 97 0.67 -3.82 -8.05
CA LYS A 97 0.59 -4.04 -9.49
C LYS A 97 1.93 -4.52 -10.04
N ASP A 98 3.03 -3.89 -9.64
CA ASP A 98 4.38 -4.29 -10.06
C ASP A 98 4.72 -5.71 -9.60
N ILE A 99 4.39 -6.04 -8.35
CA ILE A 99 4.57 -7.41 -7.82
C ILE A 99 3.73 -8.41 -8.60
N ALA A 100 2.46 -8.10 -8.85
CA ALA A 100 1.57 -8.97 -9.62
C ALA A 100 2.09 -9.20 -11.05
N SER A 101 2.62 -8.15 -11.69
CA SER A 101 3.22 -8.23 -13.02
C SER A 101 4.44 -9.16 -13.08
N ILE A 102 5.19 -9.31 -11.98
CA ILE A 102 6.32 -10.26 -11.88
C ILE A 102 5.82 -11.68 -11.57
N ILE A 103 4.87 -11.82 -10.64
CA ILE A 103 4.43 -13.13 -10.14
C ILE A 103 3.54 -13.87 -11.15
N ILE A 104 2.63 -13.17 -11.85
CA ILE A 104 1.67 -13.79 -12.78
C ILE A 104 2.37 -14.62 -13.87
N PRO A 105 3.41 -14.13 -14.56
CA PRO A 105 4.15 -14.94 -15.54
C PRO A 105 4.78 -16.20 -14.94
N ILE A 106 5.35 -16.10 -13.74
CA ILE A 106 6.00 -17.23 -13.05
C ILE A 106 4.96 -18.30 -12.70
N LEU A 107 3.81 -17.90 -12.15
CA LEU A 107 2.72 -18.82 -11.84
C LEU A 107 2.14 -19.44 -13.11
N SER A 108 1.98 -18.67 -14.19
CA SER A 108 1.51 -19.17 -15.48
C SER A 108 2.44 -20.25 -16.03
N LEU A 109 3.76 -20.03 -15.99
CA LEU A 109 4.75 -21.02 -16.41
C LEU A 109 4.72 -22.27 -15.52
N THR A 110 4.55 -22.08 -14.20
CA THR A 110 4.46 -23.20 -13.24
C THR A 110 3.24 -24.07 -13.53
N VAL A 111 2.08 -23.46 -13.77
CA VAL A 111 0.85 -24.18 -14.15
C VAL A 111 1.02 -24.88 -15.48
N ALA A 112 1.67 -24.25 -16.47
CA ALA A 112 1.96 -24.88 -17.75
C ALA A 112 2.84 -26.13 -17.60
N ILE A 113 3.92 -26.04 -16.81
CA ILE A 113 4.80 -27.18 -16.52
C ILE A 113 4.03 -28.30 -15.80
N LEU A 114 3.21 -27.96 -14.80
CA LEU A 114 2.39 -28.96 -14.09
C LEU A 114 1.39 -29.64 -15.05
N ALA A 115 0.73 -28.88 -15.91
CA ALA A 115 -0.21 -29.41 -16.89
C ALA A 115 0.48 -30.36 -17.88
N ILE A 116 1.69 -30.00 -18.34
CA ILE A 116 2.51 -30.85 -19.21
C ILE A 116 2.92 -32.13 -18.47
N SER A 117 3.44 -32.02 -17.25
CA SER A 117 3.87 -33.16 -16.44
C SER A 117 2.73 -34.14 -16.15
N ILE A 118 1.53 -33.64 -15.85
CA ILE A 118 0.35 -34.50 -15.65
C ILE A 118 -0.03 -35.19 -16.97
N LYS A 119 -0.02 -34.48 -18.09
CA LYS A 119 -0.35 -35.06 -19.41
C LYS A 119 0.66 -36.11 -19.86
N PHE A 120 1.95 -35.96 -19.53
CA PHE A 120 2.98 -36.95 -19.84
C PHE A 120 2.97 -38.17 -18.90
N ASN A 121 2.57 -37.99 -17.64
CA ASN A 121 2.48 -39.10 -16.67
C ASN A 121 1.12 -39.79 -16.62
N SER A 122 0.09 -39.22 -17.25
CA SER A 122 -1.18 -39.92 -17.46
C SER A 122 -0.96 -41.02 -18.51
N PRO A 123 -1.34 -42.28 -18.23
CA PRO A 123 -1.21 -43.38 -19.19
C PRO A 123 -1.90 -42.95 -20.49
N THR A 124 -1.21 -43.14 -21.62
CA THR A 124 -1.81 -42.86 -22.92
C THR A 124 -3.08 -43.71 -23.09
N GLN A 125 -4.07 -43.22 -23.83
CA GLN A 125 -5.32 -43.97 -24.09
C GLN A 125 -5.04 -45.40 -24.59
N GLU A 126 -3.96 -45.59 -25.35
CA GLU A 126 -3.49 -46.88 -25.82
C GLU A 126 -2.97 -47.78 -24.69
N GLU A 127 -2.16 -47.26 -23.76
CA GLU A 127 -1.69 -48.01 -22.58
C GLU A 127 -2.86 -48.41 -21.67
N PHE A 128 -3.87 -47.55 -21.56
CA PHE A 128 -5.09 -47.83 -20.80
C PHE A 128 -5.95 -48.92 -21.46
N GLU A 129 -6.11 -48.90 -22.78
CA GLU A 129 -6.76 -49.95 -23.57
C GLU A 129 -6.03 -51.30 -23.43
N VAL A 130 -4.70 -51.30 -23.47
CA VAL A 130 -3.89 -52.51 -23.29
C VAL A 130 -4.00 -53.06 -21.87
N LEU A 131 -3.98 -52.20 -20.85
CA LEU A 131 -4.22 -52.60 -19.47
C LEU A 131 -5.63 -53.18 -19.30
N LYS A 132 -6.65 -52.52 -19.86
CA LYS A 132 -8.04 -52.96 -19.79
C LYS A 132 -8.22 -54.35 -20.42
N LYS A 133 -7.64 -54.58 -21.59
CA LYS A 133 -7.66 -55.90 -22.24
C LYS A 133 -6.94 -56.97 -21.42
N LYS A 134 -5.83 -56.63 -20.75
CA LYS A 134 -5.13 -57.58 -19.85
C LYS A 134 -5.96 -57.91 -18.61
N VAL A 135 -6.61 -56.91 -18.01
CA VAL A 135 -7.51 -57.10 -16.85
C VAL A 135 -8.72 -57.95 -17.24
N GLU A 136 -9.39 -57.65 -18.36
CA GLU A 136 -10.51 -58.45 -18.86
C GLU A 136 -10.14 -59.91 -19.17
N LYS A 137 -8.90 -60.13 -19.63
CA LYS A 137 -8.38 -61.48 -19.87
C LYS A 137 -8.14 -62.24 -18.56
N LEU A 138 -7.52 -61.59 -17.58
CA LEU A 138 -7.26 -62.17 -16.25
C LEU A 138 -8.57 -62.48 -15.50
N GLU A 139 -9.58 -61.62 -15.60
CA GLU A 139 -10.90 -61.86 -15.00
C GLU A 139 -11.64 -63.05 -15.63
N LYS A 140 -11.47 -63.27 -16.95
CA LYS A 140 -12.03 -64.44 -17.64
C LYS A 140 -11.30 -65.72 -17.29
N GLU A 141 -9.99 -65.66 -17.04
CA GLU A 141 -9.18 -66.80 -16.63
C GLU A 141 -9.44 -67.20 -15.16
N HIS A 142 -9.77 -66.24 -14.29
CA HIS A 142 -10.11 -66.49 -12.87
C HIS A 142 -11.60 -66.82 -12.59
N LYS A 143 -12.50 -66.72 -13.59
CA LYS A 143 -13.92 -67.09 -13.48
C LYS A 143 -14.27 -68.49 -14.02
N LYS A 144 -13.26 -69.33 -14.29
CA LYS A 144 -13.43 -70.77 -14.51
C LYS A 144 -13.08 -71.55 -13.25
#